data_AF-A0A8U0QJ59-F1
#
_entry.id   AF-A0A8U0QJ59-F1
#
_cell.length_a   1.000
_cell.length_b   1.000
_cell.length_c   1.000
_cell.angle_alpha   90.00
_cell.angle_beta   90.00
_cell.angle_gamma   90.00
#
_symmetry.space_group_name_H-M   'P 1'
#
loop_
_entity.id
_entity.type
_entity.pdbx_description
1 polymer ?
#
loop_
_entity_poly.entity_id
_entity_poly.type
_entity_poly.pdbx_seq_one_letter_code
_entity_poly.pdbx_strand_id
1 'polypeptide(L)'
;MSSQSGGHDVELFVETPDYDLICTICQGVLRCPVRAACHHIFCKKCILQWLKRCRQQTCPCCRKPVNQSLIFVMFKLSKVIGRLKIKCKNKIRGCPHTLALSEQYCHSTSCLFELIPCPYQGCRAQLLRRDLDAHARHCEHWSQPCHMGCGTVLSHRTQAKHNCYRQLRHEYEARQRNHRAIAAALQRKMRRMQSTMADMKRQIGLICESLEVMDELEEVEEEDLGQTSGSFSSSNSSS
;
A
#
# COMPACT_ATOMS: atom_id res chain seq x y z
N MET A 1 7.05 -6.20 21.16
CA MET A 1 5.58 -6.22 21.35
C MET A 1 5.30 -7.18 22.49
N SER A 2 4.76 -6.68 23.61
CA SER A 2 4.74 -7.46 24.86
C SER A 2 3.83 -8.68 24.74
N SER A 3 4.47 -9.85 24.77
CA SER A 3 3.88 -11.19 24.87
C SER A 3 3.16 -11.37 26.20
N GLN A 4 2.03 -10.68 26.41
CA GLN A 4 1.25 -10.88 27.63
C GLN A 4 0.37 -12.13 27.47
N SER A 5 0.87 -13.25 27.99
CA SER A 5 0.09 -14.46 28.27
C SER A 5 -0.63 -14.28 29.61
N GLY A 6 -1.94 -14.01 29.59
CA GLY A 6 -2.73 -13.94 30.82
C GLY A 6 -3.86 -12.92 30.80
N GLY A 7 -4.39 -12.67 32.00
CA GLY A 7 -5.32 -11.58 32.32
C GLY A 7 -4.64 -10.20 32.32
N HIS A 8 -5.42 -9.16 32.62
CA HIS A 8 -4.91 -7.82 32.86
C HIS A 8 -4.37 -7.72 34.30
N ASP A 9 -3.26 -7.01 34.45
CA ASP A 9 -2.68 -6.74 35.77
C ASP A 9 -3.64 -5.90 36.63
N VAL A 10 -3.83 -6.31 37.88
CA VAL A 10 -4.79 -5.72 38.82
C VAL A 10 -4.36 -4.31 39.22
N GLU A 11 -3.05 -4.05 39.31
CA GLU A 11 -2.52 -2.74 39.71
C GLU A 11 -2.79 -1.63 38.69
N LEU A 12 -3.13 -2.01 37.45
CA LEU A 12 -3.51 -1.05 36.41
C LEU A 12 -4.87 -0.41 36.69
N PHE A 13 -5.74 -1.07 37.45
CA PHE A 13 -7.09 -0.58 37.73
C PHE A 13 -7.05 0.48 38.84
N VAL A 14 -7.93 1.47 38.71
CA VAL A 14 -8.03 2.57 39.67
C VAL A 14 -8.67 2.10 40.95
N GLU A 15 -9.78 1.38 40.79
CA GLU A 15 -10.50 0.70 41.85
C GLU A 15 -10.12 -0.78 41.84
N THR A 16 -10.11 -1.40 43.02
CA THR A 16 -9.90 -2.84 43.15
C THR A 16 -11.02 -3.57 42.41
N PRO A 17 -10.71 -4.34 41.35
CA PRO A 17 -11.71 -5.11 40.63
C PRO A 17 -12.37 -6.17 41.52
N ASP A 18 -13.65 -6.42 41.29
CA ASP A 18 -14.38 -7.51 41.96
C ASP A 18 -13.69 -8.86 41.73
N TYR A 19 -13.65 -9.70 42.77
CA TYR A 19 -13.09 -11.05 42.72
C TYR A 19 -13.72 -11.92 41.63
N ASP A 20 -14.99 -11.70 41.29
CA ASP A 20 -15.68 -12.40 40.20
C ASP A 20 -15.08 -12.08 38.81
N LEU A 21 -14.32 -10.99 38.70
CA LEU A 21 -13.62 -10.58 37.49
C LEU A 21 -12.18 -11.09 37.43
N ILE A 22 -11.71 -11.82 38.44
CA ILE A 22 -10.34 -12.32 38.53
C ILE A 22 -10.24 -13.76 38.01
N CYS A 23 -9.24 -14.01 37.17
CA CYS A 23 -8.97 -15.33 36.66
C CYS A 23 -8.18 -16.17 37.68
N THR A 24 -8.74 -17.28 38.14
CA THR A 24 -8.08 -18.15 39.13
C THR A 24 -6.78 -18.81 38.66
N ILE A 25 -6.50 -18.84 37.36
CA ILE A 25 -5.26 -19.41 36.80
C ILE A 25 -4.11 -18.40 36.83
N CYS A 26 -4.36 -17.15 36.43
CA CYS A 26 -3.31 -16.13 36.29
C CYS A 26 -3.40 -15.00 37.33
N GLN A 27 -4.41 -15.03 38.19
CA GLN A 27 -4.68 -14.05 39.25
C GLN A 27 -4.86 -12.59 38.76
N GLY A 28 -4.96 -12.38 37.45
CA GLY A 28 -5.28 -11.08 36.84
C GLY A 28 -6.76 -10.95 36.46
N VAL A 29 -7.19 -9.72 36.19
CA VAL A 29 -8.54 -9.44 35.66
C VAL A 29 -8.74 -10.16 34.33
N LEU A 30 -9.90 -10.79 34.15
CA LEU A 30 -10.20 -11.65 33.02
C LEU A 30 -9.98 -10.97 31.67
N ARG A 31 -9.14 -11.57 30.81
CA ARG A 31 -8.92 -11.15 29.42
C ARG A 31 -9.57 -12.13 28.47
N CYS A 32 -10.50 -11.65 27.64
CA CYS A 32 -11.36 -12.51 26.82
C CYS A 32 -11.96 -13.63 27.68
N PRO A 33 -12.82 -13.29 28.67
CA PRO A 33 -13.42 -14.26 29.57
C PRO A 33 -14.17 -15.33 28.79
N VAL A 34 -13.94 -16.59 29.17
CA VAL A 34 -14.65 -17.75 28.66
C VAL A 34 -15.21 -18.56 29.80
N ARG A 35 -16.39 -19.13 29.60
CA ARG A 35 -17.07 -20.00 30.55
C ARG A 35 -16.98 -21.44 30.07
N ALA A 36 -16.49 -22.33 30.95
CA ALA A 36 -16.53 -23.76 30.72
C ALA A 36 -17.94 -24.32 30.95
N ALA A 37 -18.23 -25.55 30.49
CA ALA A 37 -19.52 -26.22 30.73
C ALA A 37 -19.86 -26.35 32.23
N CYS A 38 -18.84 -26.43 33.10
CA CYS A 38 -18.99 -26.42 34.56
C CYS A 38 -19.22 -25.02 35.17
N HIS A 39 -19.52 -24.01 34.36
CA HIS A 39 -19.82 -22.62 34.71
C HIS A 39 -18.66 -21.77 35.28
N HIS A 40 -17.48 -22.33 35.52
CA HIS A 40 -16.30 -21.54 35.89
C HIS A 40 -15.77 -20.69 34.73
N ILE A 41 -15.26 -19.50 35.07
CA ILE A 41 -14.82 -18.48 34.12
C ILE A 41 -13.30 -18.29 34.20
N PHE A 42 -12.65 -18.20 33.04
CA PHE A 42 -11.20 -18.03 32.93
C PHE A 42 -10.85 -17.09 31.76
N CYS A 43 -9.62 -16.60 31.71
CA CYS A 43 -9.09 -16.02 30.47
C CYS A 43 -9.00 -17.12 29.40
N LYS A 44 -9.43 -16.83 28.17
CA LYS A 44 -9.36 -17.79 27.04
C LYS A 44 -7.99 -18.46 26.93
N LYS A 45 -6.92 -17.66 26.92
CA LYS A 45 -5.55 -18.19 26.80
C LYS A 45 -5.18 -19.08 28.00
N CYS A 46 -5.56 -18.70 29.22
CA CYS A 46 -5.22 -19.43 30.43
C CYS A 46 -5.84 -20.83 30.46
N ILE A 47 -7.15 -20.95 30.21
CA ILE A 47 -7.80 -22.26 30.22
C ILE A 47 -7.32 -23.14 29.07
N LEU A 48 -7.11 -22.60 27.87
CA LEU A 48 -6.60 -23.39 26.74
C LEU A 48 -5.18 -23.89 27.00
N GLN A 49 -4.32 -23.06 27.59
CA GLN A 49 -2.96 -23.46 27.96
C GLN A 49 -2.96 -24.48 29.10
N TRP A 50 -3.89 -24.35 30.06
CA TRP A 50 -4.09 -25.35 31.11
C TRP A 50 -4.49 -26.71 30.54
N LEU A 51 -5.51 -26.75 29.66
CA LEU A 51 -5.97 -28.00 29.04
C LEU A 51 -4.92 -28.64 28.14
N LYS A 52 -4.08 -27.83 27.48
CA LYS A 52 -2.95 -28.35 26.69
C LYS A 52 -1.88 -29.03 27.56
N ARG A 53 -1.68 -28.54 28.79
CA ARG A 53 -0.68 -29.07 29.74
C ARG A 53 -1.23 -30.21 30.61
N CYS A 54 -2.53 -30.20 30.90
CA CYS A 54 -3.18 -31.16 31.78
C CYS A 54 -3.62 -32.41 31.02
N ARG A 55 -3.02 -33.57 31.33
CA ARG A 55 -3.35 -34.87 30.70
C ARG A 55 -4.83 -35.26 30.81
N GLN A 56 -5.51 -34.85 31.88
CA GLN A 56 -6.91 -35.20 32.14
C GLN A 56 -7.92 -34.16 31.63
N GLN A 57 -7.45 -33.03 31.06
CA GLN A 57 -8.30 -31.95 30.52
C GLN A 57 -9.43 -31.51 31.46
N THR A 58 -9.11 -31.29 32.73
CA THR A 58 -10.09 -30.95 33.78
C THR A 58 -10.09 -29.46 34.13
N CYS A 59 -11.21 -29.00 34.69
CA CYS A 59 -11.36 -27.65 35.21
C CYS A 59 -10.46 -27.43 36.43
N PRO A 60 -9.66 -26.33 36.48
CA PRO A 60 -8.83 -26.01 37.64
C PRO A 60 -9.60 -25.86 38.96
N CYS A 61 -10.85 -25.38 38.91
CA CYS A 61 -11.62 -25.07 40.12
C CYS A 61 -12.36 -26.29 40.70
N CYS A 62 -12.99 -27.10 39.83
CA CYS A 62 -13.89 -28.17 40.27
C CYS A 62 -13.52 -29.57 39.76
N ARG A 63 -12.40 -29.70 39.03
CA ARG A 63 -11.87 -30.95 38.44
C ARG A 63 -12.82 -31.70 37.49
N LYS A 64 -13.99 -31.14 37.16
CA LYS A 64 -14.89 -31.68 36.12
C LYS A 64 -14.19 -31.67 34.75
N PRO A 65 -14.43 -32.66 33.87
CA PRO A 65 -13.85 -32.68 32.54
C PRO A 65 -14.29 -31.45 31.74
N VAL A 66 -13.37 -30.86 30.98
CA VAL A 66 -13.62 -29.67 30.15
C VAL A 66 -13.40 -30.04 28.70
N ASN A 67 -14.50 -30.12 27.95
CA ASN A 67 -14.45 -30.21 26.50
C ASN A 67 -14.19 -28.80 25.92
N GLN A 68 -13.11 -28.67 25.16
CA GLN A 68 -12.72 -27.40 24.54
C GLN A 68 -13.79 -26.84 23.58
N SER A 69 -14.56 -27.70 22.92
CA SER A 69 -15.67 -27.30 22.02
C SER A 69 -16.87 -26.73 22.77
N LEU A 70 -16.96 -26.95 24.09
CA LEU A 70 -18.03 -26.43 24.97
C LEU A 70 -17.57 -25.23 25.80
N ILE A 71 -16.53 -24.52 25.34
CA ILE A 71 -16.04 -23.29 25.95
C ILE A 71 -16.70 -22.10 25.25
N PHE A 72 -17.43 -21.29 26.01
CA PHE A 72 -18.22 -20.18 25.49
C PHE A 72 -17.59 -18.84 25.85
N VAL A 73 -17.40 -17.96 24.87
CA VAL A 73 -16.91 -16.59 25.10
C VAL A 73 -18.00 -15.76 25.79
N MET A 74 -17.63 -15.07 26.87
CA MET A 74 -18.53 -14.22 27.65
C MET A 74 -18.41 -12.75 27.18
N PHE A 75 -19.17 -12.40 26.14
CA PHE A 75 -19.17 -11.05 25.56
C PHE A 75 -19.66 -9.97 26.53
N LYS A 76 -20.75 -10.24 27.28
CA LYS A 76 -21.27 -9.29 28.28
C LYS A 76 -20.22 -8.97 29.34
N LEU A 77 -19.50 -9.99 29.82
CA LEU A 77 -18.44 -9.82 30.81
C LEU A 77 -17.24 -9.05 30.24
N SER A 78 -16.87 -9.32 28.98
CA SER A 78 -15.85 -8.54 28.26
C SER A 78 -16.20 -7.04 28.21
N LYS A 79 -17.48 -6.70 27.99
CA LYS A 79 -17.95 -5.30 27.99
C LYS A 79 -17.92 -4.67 29.38
N VAL A 80 -18.27 -5.41 30.43
CA VAL A 80 -18.17 -4.94 31.82
C VAL A 80 -16.72 -4.61 32.15
N ILE A 81 -15.81 -5.57 31.93
CA ILE A 81 -14.38 -5.41 32.17
C ILE A 81 -13.80 -4.25 31.34
N GLY A 82 -14.24 -4.10 30.08
CA GLY A 82 -13.83 -3.00 29.22
C GLY A 82 -14.18 -1.60 29.74
N ARG A 83 -15.26 -1.46 30.53
CA ARG A 83 -15.69 -0.18 31.12
C ARG A 83 -14.95 0.21 32.40
N LEU A 84 -14.26 -0.75 33.02
CA LEU A 84 -13.48 -0.48 34.24
C LEU A 84 -12.39 0.57 33.96
N LYS A 85 -12.17 1.44 34.94
CA LYS A 85 -11.20 2.53 34.84
C LYS A 85 -9.80 2.04 35.17
N ILE A 86 -8.86 2.33 34.28
CA ILE A 86 -7.44 2.02 34.43
C ILE A 86 -6.60 3.30 34.40
N LYS A 87 -5.46 3.25 35.09
CA LYS A 87 -4.39 4.23 34.98
C LYS A 87 -3.62 3.96 33.68
N CYS A 88 -3.23 5.02 32.97
CA CYS A 88 -2.33 4.85 31.82
C CYS A 88 -1.02 4.16 32.25
N LYS A 89 -0.50 3.26 31.40
CA LYS A 89 0.81 2.60 31.60
C LYS A 89 1.97 3.60 31.82
N ASN A 90 1.83 4.82 31.28
CA ASN A 90 2.79 5.91 31.42
C ASN A 90 2.49 6.81 32.63
N LYS A 91 1.69 6.35 33.61
CA LYS A 91 1.48 7.06 34.88
C LYS A 91 2.82 7.34 35.59
N ILE A 92 3.75 6.38 35.53
CA ILE A 92 5.13 6.52 36.02
C ILE A 92 5.91 7.66 35.35
N ARG A 93 5.53 8.06 34.13
CA ARG A 93 6.13 9.18 33.39
C ARG A 93 5.34 10.48 33.54
N GLY A 94 4.29 10.48 34.36
CA GLY A 94 3.46 11.65 34.64
C GLY A 94 2.18 11.74 33.82
N CYS A 95 1.78 10.71 33.05
CA CYS A 95 0.48 10.73 32.37
C CYS A 95 -0.66 10.83 33.41
N PRO A 96 -1.50 11.89 33.40
CA PRO A 96 -2.55 12.05 34.40
C PRO A 96 -3.79 11.24 34.07
N HIS A 97 -3.91 10.72 32.84
CA HIS A 97 -5.14 10.12 32.36
C HIS A 97 -5.48 8.78 33.03
N THR A 98 -6.74 8.72 33.43
CA THR A 98 -7.48 7.53 33.79
C THR A 98 -8.59 7.35 32.77
N LEU A 99 -8.71 6.16 32.17
CA LEU A 99 -9.59 5.88 31.04
C LEU A 99 -10.21 4.49 31.15
N ALA A 100 -11.25 4.21 30.35
CA ALA A 100 -11.80 2.86 30.31
C ALA A 100 -10.77 1.89 29.70
N LEU A 101 -10.73 0.64 30.17
CA LEU A 101 -9.82 -0.39 29.63
C LEU A 101 -10.00 -0.56 28.11
N SER A 102 -11.23 -0.44 27.59
CA SER A 102 -11.51 -0.50 26.15
C SER A 102 -10.87 0.64 25.34
N GLU A 103 -10.59 1.78 25.97
CA GLU A 103 -10.00 2.97 25.33
C GLU A 103 -8.47 2.97 25.38
N GLN A 104 -7.86 1.98 26.08
CA GLN A 104 -6.42 1.91 26.32
C GLN A 104 -5.60 2.01 25.03
N TYR A 105 -6.05 1.33 23.98
CA TYR A 105 -5.38 1.33 22.68
C TYR A 105 -5.39 2.73 22.05
N CYS A 106 -6.56 3.36 21.96
CA CYS A 106 -6.71 4.71 21.39
C CYS A 106 -5.93 5.76 22.16
N HIS A 107 -5.87 5.65 23.49
CA HIS A 107 -5.00 6.52 24.29
C HIS A 107 -3.52 6.23 24.02
N SER A 108 -3.09 4.96 23.96
CA SER A 108 -1.68 4.63 23.72
C SER A 108 -1.14 5.16 22.39
N THR A 109 -1.99 5.27 21.36
CA THR A 109 -1.58 5.81 20.05
C THR A 109 -1.42 7.32 20.05
N SER A 110 -1.92 8.04 21.06
CA SER A 110 -1.91 9.50 21.17
C SER A 110 -1.30 10.01 22.48
N CYS A 111 -0.86 9.12 23.38
CA CYS A 111 -0.36 9.47 24.69
C CYS A 111 0.88 10.37 24.60
N LEU A 112 0.75 11.58 25.15
CA LEU A 112 1.82 12.59 25.21
C LEU A 112 3.05 12.14 26.00
N PHE A 113 2.90 11.14 26.87
CA PHE A 113 3.93 10.60 27.74
C PHE A 113 4.50 9.25 27.24
N GLU A 114 4.09 8.80 26.05
CA GLU A 114 4.72 7.65 25.40
C GLU A 114 6.14 8.05 24.95
N LEU A 115 7.11 7.21 25.27
CA LEU A 115 8.45 7.32 24.69
C LEU A 115 8.40 6.87 23.24
N ILE A 116 8.76 7.77 22.35
CA ILE A 116 8.86 7.53 20.92
C ILE A 116 10.32 7.74 20.45
N PRO A 117 10.78 6.99 19.44
CA PRO A 117 12.00 7.36 18.72
C PRO A 117 11.77 8.68 17.98
N CYS A 118 12.83 9.47 17.84
CA CYS A 118 12.83 10.58 16.91
C CYS A 118 12.54 10.08 15.48
N PRO A 119 11.59 10.68 14.74
CA PRO A 119 11.23 10.24 13.40
C PRO A 119 12.26 10.65 12.33
N TYR A 120 13.20 11.53 12.67
CA TYR A 120 14.20 12.04 11.73
C TYR A 120 15.36 11.06 11.55
N GLN A 121 15.61 10.65 10.30
CA GLN A 121 16.64 9.67 9.98
C GLN A 121 18.03 10.14 10.46
N GLY A 122 18.72 9.25 11.17
CA GLY A 122 20.03 9.53 11.78
C GLY A 122 19.94 9.96 13.25
N CYS A 123 18.79 10.48 13.71
CA CYS A 123 18.62 10.80 15.12
C CYS A 123 18.26 9.55 15.93
N ARG A 124 19.02 9.27 16.99
CA ARG A 124 18.79 8.14 17.91
C ARG A 124 18.09 8.54 19.20
N ALA A 125 17.61 9.78 19.30
CA ALA A 125 16.95 10.28 20.49
C ALA A 125 15.65 9.51 20.78
N GLN A 126 15.41 9.26 22.07
CA GLN A 126 14.14 8.77 22.61
C GLN A 126 13.56 9.88 23.47
N LEU A 127 12.31 10.23 23.22
CA LEU A 127 11.68 11.40 23.83
C LEU A 127 10.21 11.14 24.09
N LEU A 128 9.64 11.87 25.05
CA LEU A 128 8.20 11.87 25.23
C LEU A 128 7.57 12.52 23.99
N ARG A 129 6.43 11.97 23.55
CA ARG A 129 5.71 12.50 22.39
C ARG A 129 5.46 14.02 22.47
N ARG A 130 5.12 14.55 23.66
CA ARG A 130 4.92 16.00 23.87
C ARG A 130 6.17 16.86 23.61
N ASP A 131 7.35 16.27 23.74
CA ASP A 131 8.63 16.98 23.62
C ASP A 131 9.17 16.95 22.18
N LEU A 132 8.46 16.28 21.25
CA LEU A 132 8.87 16.14 19.86
C LEU A 132 9.02 17.47 19.14
N ASP A 133 8.08 18.40 19.33
CA ASP A 133 8.14 19.72 18.68
C ASP A 133 9.31 20.56 19.22
N ALA A 134 9.57 20.47 20.53
CA ALA A 134 10.71 21.13 21.14
C ALA A 134 12.04 20.55 20.67
N HIS A 135 12.12 19.23 20.52
CA HIS A 135 13.27 18.55 19.94
C HIS A 135 13.46 18.92 18.46
N ALA A 136 12.39 18.94 17.66
CA ALA A 136 12.44 19.24 16.23
C ALA A 136 13.11 20.58 15.93
N ARG A 137 12.90 21.60 16.78
CA ARG A 137 13.55 22.93 16.67
C ARG A 137 15.08 22.90 16.77
N HIS A 138 15.64 21.88 17.42
CA HIS A 138 17.09 21.79 17.68
C HIS A 138 17.71 20.51 17.10
N CYS A 139 16.90 19.63 16.49
CA CYS A 139 17.38 18.39 15.94
C CYS A 139 18.20 18.65 14.67
N GLU A 140 19.48 18.29 14.69
CA GLU A 140 20.37 18.42 13.53
C GLU A 140 19.90 17.62 12.32
N HIS A 141 19.15 16.55 12.55
CA HIS A 141 18.58 15.68 11.53
C HIS A 141 17.19 16.14 11.06
N TRP A 142 16.65 17.23 11.61
CA TRP A 142 15.33 17.73 11.23
C TRP A 142 15.25 17.92 9.73
N SER A 143 14.23 17.31 9.14
CA SER A 143 13.91 17.45 7.74
C SER A 143 12.41 17.35 7.54
N GLN A 144 11.84 18.25 6.73
CA GLN A 144 10.43 18.22 6.38
C GLN A 144 10.20 18.67 4.93
N PRO A 145 9.23 18.08 4.22
CA PRO A 145 8.79 18.61 2.93
C PRO A 145 8.34 20.07 3.07
N CYS A 146 8.57 20.85 2.02
CA CYS A 146 8.08 22.23 1.97
C CYS A 146 6.56 22.27 2.19
N HIS A 147 6.14 23.06 3.18
CA HIS A 147 4.73 23.22 3.56
C HIS A 147 3.84 23.74 2.43
N MET A 148 4.43 24.42 1.44
CA MET A 148 3.73 24.90 0.23
C MET A 148 3.64 23.84 -0.88
N GLY A 149 4.17 22.63 -0.67
CA GLY A 149 3.92 21.48 -1.54
C GLY A 149 4.80 21.35 -2.78
N CYS A 150 5.93 22.08 -2.89
CA CYS A 150 6.87 21.89 -4.01
C CYS A 150 7.71 20.60 -3.93
N GLY A 151 7.53 19.77 -2.90
CA GLY A 151 8.25 18.52 -2.73
C GLY A 151 9.72 18.65 -2.29
N THR A 152 10.29 19.85 -2.23
CA THR A 152 11.65 20.04 -1.71
C THR A 152 11.71 19.71 -0.22
N VAL A 153 12.67 18.87 0.18
CA VAL A 153 12.93 18.57 1.59
C VAL A 153 13.82 19.65 2.20
N LEU A 154 13.31 20.29 3.26
CA LEU A 154 13.97 21.39 3.96
C LEU A 154 14.61 20.89 5.24
N SER A 155 15.80 21.40 5.55
CA SER A 155 16.49 21.26 6.83
C SER A 155 16.62 22.63 7.50
N HIS A 156 17.07 22.68 8.76
CA HIS A 156 17.26 23.95 9.47
C HIS A 156 18.11 24.95 8.69
N ARG A 157 19.07 24.46 7.91
CA ARG A 157 19.97 25.28 7.10
C ARG A 157 19.33 25.79 5.80
N THR A 158 18.43 25.02 5.21
CA THR A 158 17.87 25.31 3.88
C THR A 158 16.50 25.98 3.93
N GLN A 159 15.74 25.82 5.02
CA GLN A 159 14.39 26.35 5.15
C GLN A 159 14.33 27.86 4.95
N ALA A 160 15.19 28.63 5.62
CA ALA A 160 15.20 30.11 5.53
C ALA A 160 15.58 30.63 4.13
N LYS A 161 16.29 29.82 3.32
CA LYS A 161 16.74 30.18 1.97
C LYS A 161 15.80 29.65 0.88
N HIS A 162 14.80 28.85 1.23
CA HIS A 162 13.92 28.20 0.28
C HIS A 162 12.84 29.16 -0.23
N ASN A 163 12.74 29.30 -1.54
CA ASN A 163 11.65 30.01 -2.20
C ASN A 163 10.83 29.01 -3.02
N CYS A 164 9.68 28.62 -2.49
CA CYS A 164 8.80 27.61 -3.09
C CYS A 164 8.38 27.99 -4.51
N TYR A 165 7.96 29.24 -4.71
CA TYR A 165 7.49 29.71 -6.00
C TYR A 165 8.58 29.64 -7.08
N ARG A 166 9.81 30.04 -6.74
CA ARG A 166 10.95 29.96 -7.66
C ARG A 166 11.27 28.51 -8.04
N GLN A 167 11.22 27.59 -7.08
CA GLN A 167 11.43 26.16 -7.34
C GLN A 167 10.38 25.62 -8.31
N LEU A 168 9.09 25.86 -8.02
CA LEU A 168 7.98 25.43 -8.86
C LEU A 168 8.06 26.02 -10.27
N ARG A 169 8.45 27.29 -10.40
CA ARG A 169 8.63 27.94 -11.69
C ARG A 169 9.73 27.28 -12.51
N HIS A 170 10.88 26.99 -11.92
CA HIS A 170 11.96 26.29 -12.62
C HIS A 170 11.55 24.89 -13.07
N GLU A 171 10.82 24.15 -12.23
CA GLU A 171 10.30 22.83 -12.58
C GLU A 171 9.29 22.90 -13.72
N TYR A 172 8.39 23.89 -13.71
CA TYR A 172 7.44 24.15 -14.79
C TYR A 172 8.17 24.49 -16.10
N GLU A 173 9.12 25.41 -16.08
CA GLU A 173 9.89 25.82 -17.25
C GLU A 173 10.73 24.66 -17.81
N ALA A 174 11.33 23.83 -16.94
CA ALA A 174 12.04 22.62 -17.36
C ALA A 174 11.08 21.60 -18.00
N ARG A 175 9.92 21.38 -17.39
CA ARG A 175 8.88 20.50 -17.93
C ARG A 175 8.40 21.01 -19.28
N GLN A 176 8.13 22.30 -19.43
CA GLN A 176 7.67 22.90 -20.69
C GLN A 176 8.73 22.77 -21.79
N ARG A 177 10.01 23.00 -21.48
CA ARG A 177 11.13 22.78 -22.43
C ARG A 177 11.19 21.33 -22.90
N ASN A 178 11.04 20.36 -21.99
CA ASN A 178 11.03 18.95 -22.34
C ASN A 178 9.86 18.59 -23.28
N HIS A 179 8.64 19.05 -22.96
CA HIS A 179 7.47 18.82 -23.83
C HIS A 179 7.68 19.42 -25.23
N ARG A 180 8.25 20.62 -25.33
CA ARG A 180 8.58 21.25 -26.63
C ARG A 180 9.62 20.45 -27.40
N ALA A 181 10.67 19.97 -26.74
CA ALA A 181 11.71 19.16 -27.38
C ALA A 181 11.14 17.83 -27.91
N ILE A 182 10.29 17.17 -27.12
CA ILE A 182 9.59 15.94 -27.52
C ILE A 182 8.68 16.22 -28.73
N ALA A 183 7.86 17.27 -28.68
CA ALA A 183 6.98 17.64 -29.79
C ALA A 183 7.78 17.91 -31.07
N ALA A 184 8.89 18.64 -30.99
CA ALA A 184 9.76 18.90 -32.13
C ALA A 184 10.42 17.62 -32.69
N ALA A 185 10.81 16.69 -31.82
CA ALA A 185 11.32 15.38 -32.25
C ALA A 185 10.24 14.55 -32.96
N LEU A 186 9.03 14.49 -32.41
CA LEU A 186 7.89 13.79 -32.99
C LEU A 186 7.52 14.37 -34.36
N GLN A 187 7.44 15.70 -34.49
CA GLN A 187 7.18 16.37 -35.76
C GLN A 187 8.26 16.06 -36.81
N ARG A 188 9.55 16.04 -36.43
CA ARG A 188 10.63 15.64 -37.35
C ARG A 188 10.47 14.19 -37.82
N LYS A 189 10.12 13.28 -36.92
CA LYS A 189 9.89 11.87 -37.26
C LYS A 189 8.67 11.72 -38.19
N MET A 190 7.59 12.45 -37.91
CA MET A 190 6.38 12.47 -38.73
C MET A 190 6.66 13.01 -40.14
N ARG A 191 7.46 14.07 -40.28
CA ARG A 191 7.88 14.60 -41.60
C ARG A 191 8.70 13.59 -42.39
N ARG A 192 9.66 12.92 -41.75
CA ARG A 192 10.43 11.84 -42.40
C ARG A 192 9.50 10.72 -42.89
N MET A 193 8.57 10.29 -42.04
CA MET A 193 7.58 9.28 -42.37
C MET A 193 6.67 9.71 -43.53
N GLN A 194 6.22 10.97 -43.56
CA GLN A 194 5.44 11.52 -44.66
C GLN A 194 6.23 11.56 -45.97
N SER A 195 7.51 11.96 -45.95
CA SER A 195 8.38 11.92 -47.13
C SER A 195 8.52 10.50 -47.65
N THR A 196 8.86 9.54 -46.78
CA THR A 196 9.00 8.14 -47.18
C THR A 196 7.69 7.56 -47.70
N MET A 197 6.54 7.94 -47.13
CA MET A 197 5.23 7.52 -47.63
C MET A 197 4.92 8.13 -49.01
N ALA A 198 5.28 9.39 -49.24
CA ALA A 198 5.10 10.04 -50.54
C ALA A 198 5.99 9.38 -51.61
N ASP A 199 7.25 9.09 -51.27
CA ASP A 199 8.17 8.38 -52.15
C ASP A 199 7.67 6.97 -52.50
N MET A 200 7.20 6.23 -51.48
CA MET A 200 6.62 4.90 -51.66
C MET A 200 5.34 4.96 -52.52
N LYS A 201 4.47 5.94 -52.30
CA LYS A 201 3.26 6.15 -53.13
C LYS A 201 3.62 6.43 -54.59
N ARG A 202 4.67 7.22 -54.84
CA ARG A 202 5.16 7.51 -56.20
C ARG A 202 5.72 6.25 -56.87
N GLN A 203 6.51 5.46 -56.15
CA GLN A 203 7.02 4.18 -56.66
C GLN A 203 5.89 3.22 -57.02
N ILE A 204 4.89 3.09 -56.15
CA ILE A 204 3.71 2.25 -56.41
C ILE A 204 2.97 2.75 -57.66
N GLY A 205 2.77 4.07 -57.82
CA GLY A 205 2.14 4.64 -59.01
C GLY A 205 2.87 4.28 -60.31
N LEU A 206 4.19 4.44 -60.34
CA LEU A 206 5.02 4.07 -61.50
C LEU A 206 4.94 2.57 -61.82
N ILE A 207 4.87 1.72 -60.79
CA ILE A 207 4.70 0.28 -60.97
C ILE A 207 3.33 -0.02 -61.57
N CYS A 208 2.26 0.58 -61.06
CA CYS A 208 0.91 0.41 -61.61
C CYS A 208 0.83 0.86 -63.08
N GLU A 209 1.36 2.04 -63.42
CA GLU A 209 1.41 2.53 -64.81
C GLU A 209 2.22 1.59 -65.72
N SER A 210 3.33 1.05 -65.23
CA SER A 210 4.14 0.09 -66.00
C SER A 210 3.40 -1.23 -66.26
N LEU A 211 2.61 -1.69 -65.28
CA LEU A 211 1.79 -2.89 -65.42
C LEU A 211 0.61 -2.66 -66.39
N GLU A 212 -0.05 -1.49 -66.34
CA GLU A 212 -1.10 -1.12 -67.29
C GLU A 212 -0.59 -1.07 -68.74
N VAL A 213 0.60 -0.51 -68.97
CA VAL A 213 1.23 -0.50 -70.30
C VAL A 213 1.61 -1.91 -70.77
N MET A 214 2.01 -2.80 -69.85
CA MET A 214 2.25 -4.20 -70.19
C MET A 214 0.96 -4.92 -70.58
N ASP A 215 -0.14 -4.69 -69.85
CA ASP A 215 -1.46 -5.27 -70.15
C ASP A 215 -2.00 -4.76 -71.51
N GLU A 216 -1.84 -3.47 -71.83
CA GLU A 216 -2.23 -2.90 -73.15
C GLU A 216 -1.38 -3.46 -74.32
N LEU A 217 -0.10 -3.76 -74.11
CA LEU A 217 0.74 -4.38 -75.13
C LEU A 217 0.36 -5.84 -75.38
N GLU A 218 -0.03 -6.59 -74.34
CA GLU A 218 -0.58 -7.94 -74.49
C GLU A 218 -1.92 -7.93 -75.25
N GLU A 219 -2.81 -6.96 -75.00
CA GLU A 219 -4.08 -6.82 -75.75
C GLU A 219 -3.87 -6.47 -77.23
N VAL A 220 -2.89 -5.63 -77.58
CA VAL A 220 -2.56 -5.28 -78.97
C VAL A 220 -1.89 -6.44 -79.71
N GLU A 221 -1.06 -7.24 -79.03
CA GLU A 221 -0.51 -8.47 -79.59
C GLU A 221 -1.62 -9.52 -79.84
N GLU A 222 -2.62 -9.63 -78.97
CA GLU A 222 -3.79 -10.50 -79.24
C GLU A 222 -4.69 -9.98 -80.38
N GLU A 223 -4.85 -8.67 -80.57
CA GLU A 223 -5.61 -8.10 -81.70
C GLU A 223 -4.87 -8.20 -83.06
N ASP A 224 -3.54 -8.06 -83.10
CA ASP A 224 -2.72 -8.23 -84.34
C ASP A 224 -2.63 -9.70 -84.76
N LEU A 225 -2.58 -10.64 -83.80
CA LEU A 225 -2.71 -12.08 -84.08
C LEU A 225 -4.11 -12.46 -84.55
N GLY A 226 -5.14 -11.65 -84.26
CA GLY A 226 -6.51 -11.82 -84.77
C GLY A 226 -6.70 -11.32 -86.21
N GLN A 227 -5.86 -10.43 -86.72
CA GLN A 227 -5.98 -9.84 -88.07
C GLN A 227 -4.97 -10.41 -89.08
N THR A 228 -3.87 -11.03 -88.62
CA THR A 228 -2.84 -11.61 -89.50
C THR A 228 -3.12 -13.05 -89.96
N SER A 229 -4.20 -13.71 -89.49
CA SER A 229 -4.59 -15.05 -89.96
C SER A 229 -5.51 -15.06 -91.20
N GLY A 230 -5.71 -13.92 -91.88
CA GLY A 230 -6.63 -13.78 -92.99
C GLY A 230 -5.99 -13.22 -94.27
N SER A 231 -5.11 -14.01 -94.92
CA SER A 231 -4.86 -14.07 -96.38
C SER A 231 -3.39 -14.34 -96.69
N PHE A 232 -3.05 -15.58 -97.08
CA PHE A 232 -2.32 -15.84 -98.33
C PHE A 232 -2.43 -17.32 -98.73
N SER A 233 -3.08 -17.52 -99.87
CA SER A 233 -3.31 -18.78 -100.55
C SER A 233 -2.18 -19.10 -101.54
N SER A 234 -1.80 -20.38 -101.57
CA SER A 234 -1.48 -21.20 -102.76
C SER A 234 -0.25 -20.86 -103.63
N SER A 235 0.69 -21.81 -103.79
CA SER A 235 0.73 -22.78 -104.92
C SER A 235 2.13 -23.40 -105.19
N ASN A 236 2.10 -24.68 -105.61
CA ASN A 236 3.06 -25.44 -106.47
C ASN A 236 4.38 -25.98 -105.88
N SER A 237 4.91 -27.16 -106.24
CA SER A 237 4.48 -28.27 -107.13
C SER A 237 5.54 -29.39 -107.10
N SER A 238 5.08 -30.65 -107.11
CA SER A 238 5.59 -31.83 -107.84
C SER A 238 7.08 -32.25 -107.82
N SER A 239 7.35 -33.45 -107.30
CA SER A 239 7.88 -34.62 -108.02
C SER A 239 7.57 -35.90 -107.24
#